data_AF-A0A520DF11-F1
#
_entry.id   AF-A0A520DF11-F1
#
_cell.length_a   1.000
_cell.length_b   1.000
_cell.length_c   1.000
_cell.angle_alpha   90.00
_cell.angle_beta   90.00
_cell.angle_gamma   90.00
#
_symmetry.space_group_name_H-M   'P 1'
#
loop_
_entity.id
_entity.type
_entity.pdbx_description
1 polymer ?
#
loop_
_entity_poly.entity_id
_entity_poly.type
_entity_poly.pdbx_seq_one_letter_code
_entity_poly.pdbx_strand_id
1 'polypeptide(L)'
;MGERILYKLLPILKVILFLIFILLCLIPFGIIAQLNFIPFQQDSVVTDLIIESSLTLAIFGALLMMFRVFPSIYFDDVFIVKKHAISGFAKGTLIGLGLVLFCVGSLYLGGFVQLQIGQISLKLFVAYFLFFIVVAMFEELMFRTLPLFVFAERYPIVISILINGLLFAFVHTSNPGFT
;
A
#
# COMPACT_ATOMS: atom_id res chain seq x y z
N MET A 1 -11.59 -30.68 -17.27
CA MET A 1 -10.84 -30.33 -16.03
C MET A 1 -9.98 -29.08 -16.17
N GLY A 2 -9.24 -28.90 -17.27
CA GLY A 2 -8.36 -27.74 -17.49
C GLY A 2 -9.05 -26.36 -17.36
N GLU A 3 -10.27 -26.21 -17.90
CA GLU A 3 -11.01 -24.93 -17.81
C GLU A 3 -11.36 -24.50 -16.38
N ARG A 4 -11.67 -25.45 -15.49
CA ARG A 4 -11.94 -25.16 -14.07
C ARG A 4 -10.68 -24.74 -13.32
N ILE A 5 -9.52 -25.28 -13.70
CA ILE A 5 -8.23 -24.94 -13.11
C ILE A 5 -7.80 -23.55 -13.57
N LEU A 6 -7.84 -23.29 -14.88
CA LEU A 6 -7.53 -21.98 -15.46
C LEU A 6 -8.46 -20.89 -14.87
N TYR A 7 -9.74 -21.22 -14.70
CA TYR A 7 -10.70 -20.33 -14.07
C TYR A 7 -10.30 -19.98 -12.63
N LYS A 8 -9.86 -20.94 -11.82
CA LYS A 8 -9.42 -20.63 -10.45
C LYS A 8 -8.09 -19.87 -10.41
N LEU A 9 -7.18 -20.11 -11.36
CA LEU A 9 -5.86 -19.47 -11.37
C LEU A 9 -5.83 -18.05 -11.93
N LEU A 10 -6.84 -17.64 -12.70
CA LEU A 10 -6.83 -16.34 -13.39
C LEU A 10 -6.57 -15.13 -12.46
N PRO A 11 -7.16 -15.02 -11.25
CA PRO A 11 -6.84 -13.93 -10.33
C PRO A 11 -5.36 -13.85 -9.99
N ILE A 12 -4.73 -15.00 -9.73
CA ILE A 12 -3.30 -15.09 -9.41
C ILE A 12 -2.48 -14.62 -10.62
N LEU A 13 -2.84 -15.05 -11.82
CA LEU A 13 -2.16 -14.63 -13.06
C LEU A 13 -2.29 -13.12 -13.29
N LYS A 14 -3.47 -12.51 -13.03
CA LYS A 14 -3.67 -11.06 -13.10
C LYS A 14 -2.76 -10.32 -12.11
N VAL A 15 -2.63 -10.80 -10.88
CA VAL A 15 -1.73 -10.21 -9.87
C VAL A 15 -0.26 -10.35 -10.27
N ILE A 16 0.16 -11.52 -10.77
CA ILE A 16 1.54 -11.72 -11.26
C ILE A 16 1.85 -10.75 -12.40
N LEU A 17 0.94 -10.61 -13.36
CA LEU A 17 1.10 -9.67 -14.46
C LEU A 17 1.19 -8.21 -13.97
N PHE A 18 0.37 -7.85 -12.99
CA PHE A 18 0.45 -6.52 -12.36
C PHE A 18 1.80 -6.27 -11.70
N LEU A 19 2.37 -7.26 -10.99
CA LEU A 19 3.71 -7.15 -10.41
C LEU A 19 4.78 -6.98 -11.50
N ILE A 20 4.68 -7.70 -12.61
CA ILE A 20 5.58 -7.52 -13.77
C ILE A 20 5.50 -6.10 -14.32
N PHE A 21 4.29 -5.55 -14.41
CA PHE A 21 4.06 -4.18 -14.85
C PHE A 21 4.62 -3.14 -13.88
N ILE A 22 4.52 -3.36 -12.56
CA ILE A 22 5.17 -2.52 -11.56
C ILE A 22 6.69 -2.54 -11.79
N LEU A 23 7.29 -3.73 -11.92
CA LEU A 23 8.73 -3.85 -12.16
C LEU A 23 9.17 -3.11 -13.43
N LEU A 24 8.41 -3.22 -14.52
CA LEU A 24 8.67 -2.48 -15.76
C LEU A 24 8.63 -0.96 -15.55
N CYS A 25 7.64 -0.46 -14.81
CA CYS A 25 7.51 0.95 -14.49
C CYS A 25 8.56 1.46 -13.50
N LEU A 26 9.22 0.59 -12.74
CA LEU A 26 10.31 0.95 -11.83
C LEU A 26 11.65 1.16 -12.54
N ILE A 27 11.85 0.58 -13.74
CA ILE A 27 13.12 0.66 -14.48
C ILE A 27 13.61 2.10 -14.67
N PRO A 28 12.78 3.07 -15.13
CA PRO A 28 13.22 4.45 -15.31
C PRO A 28 13.71 5.09 -14.01
N PHE A 29 13.04 4.83 -12.89
CA PHE A 29 13.44 5.36 -11.57
C PHE A 29 14.73 4.71 -11.07
N GLY A 30 14.92 3.42 -11.31
CA GLY A 30 16.17 2.72 -11.02
C GLY A 30 17.35 3.28 -11.82
N ILE A 31 17.15 3.59 -13.10
CA ILE A 31 18.16 4.24 -13.95
C ILE A 31 18.48 5.65 -13.43
N ILE A 32 17.45 6.43 -13.06
CA ILE A 32 17.64 7.78 -12.49
C ILE A 32 18.50 7.73 -11.22
N ALA A 33 18.23 6.76 -10.35
CA ALA A 33 18.99 6.56 -9.13
C ALA A 33 20.43 6.11 -9.38
N GLN A 34 20.65 5.15 -10.29
CA GLN A 34 21.99 4.64 -10.61
C GLN A 34 22.88 5.69 -11.27
N LEU A 35 22.30 6.56 -12.10
CA LEU A 35 23.02 7.62 -12.79
C LEU A 35 23.24 8.87 -11.92
N ASN A 36 22.80 8.84 -10.66
CA ASN A 36 22.91 9.95 -9.70
C ASN A 36 22.39 11.29 -10.25
N PHE A 37 21.33 11.27 -11.07
CA PHE A 37 20.70 12.51 -11.54
C PHE A 37 20.09 13.34 -10.40
N ILE A 38 19.69 12.67 -9.31
CA ILE A 38 19.20 13.30 -8.08
C ILE A 38 20.11 12.84 -6.93
N PRO A 39 20.75 13.75 -6.19
CA PRO A 39 21.59 13.37 -5.06
C PRO A 39 20.71 12.93 -3.88
N PHE A 40 20.72 11.63 -3.58
CA PHE A 40 19.99 11.07 -2.44
C PHE A 40 20.85 11.13 -1.18
N GLN A 41 20.37 11.90 -0.19
CA GLN A 41 20.97 11.92 1.14
C GLN A 41 20.39 10.77 1.96
N GLN A 42 21.25 10.02 2.65
CA GLN A 42 20.82 9.03 3.64
C GLN A 42 20.11 9.73 4.81
N ASP A 43 19.11 9.06 5.37
CA ASP A 43 18.31 9.51 6.54
C ASP A 43 17.57 10.85 6.36
N SER A 44 17.23 11.19 5.12
CA SER A 44 16.45 12.39 4.81
C SER A 44 15.02 12.02 4.45
N VAL A 45 14.06 12.58 5.20
CA VAL A 45 12.61 12.46 4.90
C VAL A 45 12.27 12.91 3.47
N VAL A 46 13.06 13.83 2.90
CA VAL A 46 12.89 14.27 1.51
C VAL A 46 13.27 13.16 0.52
N THR A 47 14.36 12.43 0.79
CA THR A 47 14.76 11.25 0.00
C THR A 47 13.66 10.19 0.06
N ASP A 48 13.16 9.89 1.25
CA ASP A 48 12.11 8.88 1.46
C ASP A 48 10.83 9.27 0.71
N LEU A 49 10.42 10.55 0.79
CA LEU A 49 9.26 11.07 0.07
C LEU A 49 9.41 10.94 -1.45
N ILE A 50 10.61 11.21 -2.00
CA ILE A 50 10.87 11.06 -3.44
C ILE A 50 10.78 9.59 -3.86
N ILE A 51 11.35 8.68 -3.07
CA ILE A 51 11.31 7.24 -3.34
C ILE A 51 9.87 6.76 -3.32
N GLU A 52 9.11 7.04 -2.26
CA GLU A 52 7.70 6.63 -2.15
C GLU A 52 6.81 7.23 -3.23
N SER A 53 7.06 8.48 -3.61
CA SER A 53 6.36 9.12 -4.72
C SER A 53 6.65 8.41 -6.05
N SER A 54 7.90 8.01 -6.26
CA SER A 54 8.33 7.27 -7.46
C SER A 54 7.71 5.88 -7.53
N LEU A 55 7.64 5.16 -6.40
CA LEU A 55 6.93 3.88 -6.27
C LEU A 55 5.44 4.06 -6.59
N THR A 56 4.82 5.10 -6.05
CA THR A 56 3.41 5.41 -6.30
C THR A 56 3.13 5.68 -7.78
N LEU A 57 4.00 6.45 -8.44
CA LEU A 57 3.91 6.71 -9.88
C LEU A 57 4.08 5.42 -10.71
N ALA A 58 4.97 4.53 -10.30
CA ALA A 58 5.14 3.24 -10.95
C ALA A 58 3.87 2.38 -10.85
N ILE A 59 3.18 2.41 -9.71
CA ILE A 59 1.88 1.73 -9.56
C ILE A 59 0.82 2.33 -10.48
N PHE A 60 0.72 3.64 -10.58
CA PHE A 60 -0.20 4.27 -11.54
C PHE A 60 0.09 3.81 -12.97
N GLY A 61 1.35 3.77 -13.38
CA GLY A 61 1.76 3.24 -14.68
C GLY A 61 1.34 1.79 -14.89
N ALA A 62 1.55 0.94 -13.88
CA ALA A 62 1.15 -0.46 -13.92
C ALA A 62 -0.38 -0.63 -14.00
N LEU A 63 -1.15 0.15 -13.25
CA LEU A 63 -2.61 0.15 -13.30
C LEU A 63 -3.13 0.56 -14.68
N LEU A 64 -2.55 1.60 -15.28
CA LEU A 64 -2.90 2.02 -16.64
C LEU A 64 -2.65 0.90 -17.67
N MET A 65 -1.54 0.18 -17.56
CA MET A 65 -1.26 -0.98 -18.40
C MET A 65 -2.25 -2.12 -18.15
N MET A 66 -2.64 -2.36 -16.89
CA MET A 66 -3.68 -3.35 -16.56
C MET A 66 -5.02 -3.03 -17.20
N PHE A 67 -5.49 -1.78 -17.12
CA PHE A 67 -6.74 -1.36 -17.78
C PHE A 67 -6.67 -1.49 -19.30
N ARG A 68 -5.48 -1.34 -19.89
CA ARG A 68 -5.30 -1.54 -21.33
C ARG A 68 -5.35 -3.02 -21.73
N VAL A 69 -4.79 -3.92 -20.92
CA VAL A 69 -4.77 -5.36 -21.19
C VAL A 69 -6.10 -6.04 -20.86
N PHE A 70 -6.80 -5.57 -19.82
CA PHE A 70 -8.11 -6.07 -19.42
C PHE A 70 -9.15 -4.95 -19.50
N PRO A 71 -9.72 -4.67 -20.69
CA PRO A 71 -10.70 -3.60 -20.89
C PRO A 71 -12.00 -3.79 -20.09
N SER A 72 -12.22 -4.99 -19.53
CA SER A 72 -13.36 -5.30 -18.67
C SER A 72 -13.20 -4.81 -17.24
N ILE A 73 -12.02 -4.34 -16.84
CA ILE A 73 -11.76 -3.78 -15.51
C ILE A 73 -11.84 -2.26 -15.67
N TYR A 74 -12.89 -1.64 -15.10
CA TYR A 74 -13.07 -0.20 -15.18
C TYR A 74 -12.41 0.50 -14.01
N PHE A 75 -12.06 1.77 -14.20
CA PHE A 75 -11.47 2.61 -13.14
C PHE A 75 -12.38 2.66 -11.91
N ASP A 76 -13.69 2.77 -12.11
CA ASP A 76 -14.69 2.87 -11.04
C ASP A 76 -14.86 1.57 -10.23
N ASP A 77 -14.45 0.42 -10.77
CA ASP A 77 -14.50 -0.86 -10.06
C ASP A 77 -13.35 -1.02 -9.06
N VAL A 78 -12.27 -0.30 -9.31
CA VAL A 78 -10.96 -0.51 -8.69
C VAL A 78 -10.55 0.68 -7.81
N PHE A 79 -11.10 1.87 -8.07
CA PHE A 79 -10.85 3.09 -7.31
C PHE A 79 -11.99 3.46 -6.35
N ILE A 80 -11.66 4.32 -5.38
CA ILE A 80 -12.59 4.79 -4.35
C ILE A 80 -13.72 5.60 -5.00
N VAL A 81 -14.92 5.01 -5.03
CA VAL A 81 -16.16 5.71 -5.36
C VAL A 81 -16.45 6.74 -4.27
N LYS A 82 -16.75 7.99 -4.62
CA LYS A 82 -17.03 9.11 -3.68
C LYS A 82 -18.13 8.84 -2.64
N LYS A 83 -18.90 7.77 -2.81
CA LYS A 83 -20.04 7.42 -1.96
C LYS A 83 -19.56 7.13 -0.53
N HIS A 84 -20.08 7.89 0.42
CA HIS A 84 -19.73 7.80 1.85
C HIS A 84 -18.25 8.06 2.20
N ALA A 85 -17.48 8.75 1.35
CA ALA A 85 -16.05 9.00 1.60
C ALA A 85 -15.76 9.58 3.00
N ILE A 86 -16.52 10.61 3.43
CA ILE A 86 -16.35 11.23 4.75
C ILE A 86 -16.71 10.26 5.88
N SER A 87 -17.85 9.56 5.76
CA SER A 87 -18.28 8.62 6.80
C SER A 87 -17.37 7.40 6.91
N GLY A 88 -16.88 6.89 5.78
CA GLY A 88 -15.89 5.81 5.72
C GLY A 88 -14.57 6.24 6.34
N PHE A 89 -14.05 7.40 5.94
CA PHE A 89 -12.85 8.00 6.54
C PHE A 89 -13.00 8.14 8.06
N ALA A 90 -14.07 8.79 8.53
CA ALA A 90 -14.30 8.99 9.96
C ALA A 90 -14.39 7.66 10.74
N LYS A 91 -15.10 6.66 10.20
CA LYS A 91 -15.16 5.32 10.81
C LYS A 91 -13.80 4.66 10.89
N GLY A 92 -13.03 4.68 9.79
CA GLY A 92 -11.68 4.13 9.74
C GLY A 92 -10.75 4.82 10.74
N THR A 93 -10.77 6.16 10.79
CA THR A 93 -9.98 6.95 11.74
C THR A 93 -10.34 6.62 13.18
N LEU A 94 -11.64 6.52 13.51
CA LEU A 94 -12.08 6.20 14.87
C LEU A 94 -11.67 4.77 15.29
N ILE A 95 -11.78 3.80 14.39
CA ILE A 95 -11.33 2.42 14.64
C ILE A 95 -9.81 2.40 14.85
N GLY A 96 -9.05 3.04 13.96
CA GLY A 96 -7.59 3.12 14.07
C GLY A 96 -7.13 3.79 15.36
N LEU A 97 -7.73 4.94 15.70
CA LEU A 97 -7.45 5.66 16.95
C LEU A 97 -7.79 4.79 18.16
N GLY A 98 -8.93 4.11 18.14
CA GLY A 98 -9.34 3.18 19.20
C GLY A 98 -8.33 2.05 19.41
N LEU A 99 -7.83 1.44 18.32
CA LEU A 99 -6.82 0.39 18.37
C LEU A 99 -5.48 0.91 18.92
N VAL A 100 -5.01 2.06 18.46
CA VAL A 100 -3.77 2.68 18.96
C VAL A 100 -3.89 2.99 20.45
N LEU A 101 -5.00 3.62 20.88
CA LEU A 101 -5.25 3.93 22.29
C LEU A 101 -5.35 2.68 23.14
N PHE A 102 -5.96 1.61 22.63
CA PHE A 102 -6.04 0.33 23.33
C PHE A 102 -4.65 -0.29 23.54
N CYS A 103 -3.81 -0.31 22.51
CA CYS A 103 -2.44 -0.83 22.60
C CYS A 103 -1.59 0.00 23.58
N VAL A 104 -1.58 1.32 23.40
CA VAL A 104 -0.82 2.24 24.28
C VAL A 104 -1.31 2.15 25.72
N GLY A 105 -2.64 2.13 25.92
CA GLY A 105 -3.25 1.99 27.23
C GLY A 105 -2.90 0.67 27.92
N SER A 106 -2.92 -0.44 27.17
CA SER A 106 -2.53 -1.76 27.70
C SER A 106 -1.06 -1.80 28.12
N LEU A 107 -0.17 -1.23 27.31
CA LEU A 107 1.26 -1.16 27.63
C LEU A 107 1.53 -0.24 28.84
N TYR A 108 0.83 0.88 28.93
CA TYR A 108 0.95 1.84 30.04
C TYR A 108 0.45 1.22 31.35
N LEU A 109 -0.74 0.60 31.34
CA LEU A 109 -1.31 -0.08 32.51
C LEU A 109 -0.47 -1.29 32.94
N GLY A 110 0.16 -1.98 31.98
CA GLY A 110 1.13 -3.05 32.25
C GLY A 110 2.48 -2.57 32.80
N GLY A 111 2.72 -1.26 32.87
CA GLY A 111 4.00 -0.69 33.31
C GLY A 111 5.14 -0.86 32.32
N PHE A 112 4.87 -1.25 31.07
CA PHE A 112 5.88 -1.46 30.04
C PHE A 112 6.35 -0.17 29.38
N VAL A 113 5.54 0.89 29.43
CA VAL A 113 5.87 2.20 28.83
C VAL A 113 5.49 3.34 29.77
N GLN A 114 6.25 4.43 29.70
CA GLN A 114 5.93 5.70 30.34
C GLN A 114 5.65 6.75 29.27
N LEU A 115 4.54 7.48 29.41
CA LEU A 115 4.18 8.53 28.48
C LEU A 115 4.88 9.83 28.89
N GLN A 116 5.63 10.41 27.96
CA GLN A 116 6.31 11.69 28.15
C GLN A 116 5.87 12.66 27.05
N ILE A 117 5.66 13.91 27.40
CA ILE A 117 5.38 14.97 26.43
C ILE A 117 6.74 15.40 25.85
N GLY A 118 7.07 14.89 24.67
CA GLY A 118 8.27 15.29 23.93
C GLY A 118 8.10 16.63 23.23
N GLN A 119 9.22 17.25 22.84
CA GLN A 119 9.19 18.38 21.92
C GLN A 119 8.93 17.90 20.50
N ILE A 120 7.76 18.23 19.94
CA ILE A 120 7.41 17.90 18.56
C ILE A 120 7.89 19.02 17.64
N SER A 121 8.84 18.71 16.76
CA SER A 121 9.22 19.62 15.68
C SER A 121 8.10 19.70 14.66
N LEU A 122 7.44 20.86 14.54
CA LEU A 122 6.35 21.07 13.58
C LEU A 122 6.80 20.80 12.14
N LYS A 123 8.04 21.17 11.80
CA LYS A 123 8.63 20.89 10.48
C LYS A 123 8.72 19.39 10.20
N LEU A 124 9.22 18.62 11.17
CA LEU A 124 9.37 17.18 11.03
C LEU A 124 8.01 16.48 11.00
N PHE A 125 7.07 16.95 11.81
CA PHE A 125 5.69 16.48 11.82
C PHE A 125 5.03 16.62 10.44
N VAL A 126 5.09 17.81 9.84
CA VAL A 126 4.50 18.05 8.50
C VAL A 126 5.18 17.19 7.43
N ALA A 127 6.51 17.05 7.48
CA ALA A 127 7.24 16.22 6.53
C ALA A 127 6.83 14.74 6.60
N TYR A 128 6.78 14.16 7.81
CA TYR A 128 6.32 12.77 7.99
C TYR A 128 4.84 12.61 7.69
N PHE A 129 4.01 13.60 8.00
CA PHE A 129 2.59 13.54 7.66
C PHE A 129 2.37 13.40 6.15
N LEU A 130 3.08 14.20 5.34
CA LEU A 130 3.04 14.09 3.88
C LEU A 130 3.60 12.76 3.40
N PHE A 131 4.74 12.33 3.96
CA PHE A 131 5.33 11.03 3.66
C PHE A 131 4.34 9.88 3.89
N PHE A 132 3.70 9.81 5.06
CA PHE A 132 2.73 8.76 5.37
C PHE A 132 1.46 8.83 4.52
N ILE A 133 1.05 10.01 4.02
CA ILE A 133 -0.03 10.10 3.03
C ILE A 133 0.37 9.39 1.73
N VAL A 134 1.61 9.62 1.26
CA VAL A 134 2.11 8.98 0.05
C VAL A 134 2.25 7.47 0.25
N VAL A 135 2.81 7.03 1.38
CA VAL A 135 2.89 5.60 1.73
C VAL A 135 1.50 4.95 1.78
N ALA A 136 0.54 5.58 2.46
CA ALA A 136 -0.82 5.05 2.54
C ALA A 136 -1.47 4.95 1.15
N MET A 137 -1.25 5.94 0.29
CA MET A 137 -1.71 5.89 -1.09
C MET A 137 -1.03 4.77 -1.87
N PHE A 138 0.29 4.63 -1.78
CA PHE A 138 1.05 3.54 -2.39
C PHE A 138 0.48 2.17 -1.99
N GLU A 139 0.32 1.91 -0.69
CA GLU A 139 -0.15 0.63 -0.18
C GLU A 139 -1.60 0.33 -0.61
N GLU A 140 -2.49 1.31 -0.52
CA GLU A 140 -3.89 1.15 -0.95
C GLU A 140 -3.96 0.85 -2.46
N LEU A 141 -3.18 1.58 -3.27
CA LEU A 141 -3.08 1.32 -4.70
C LEU A 141 -2.45 -0.05 -4.99
N MET A 142 -1.41 -0.47 -4.26
CA MET A 142 -0.73 -1.74 -4.50
C MET A 142 -1.62 -2.94 -4.18
N PHE A 143 -2.34 -2.91 -3.05
CA PHE A 143 -2.99 -4.10 -2.51
C PHE A 143 -4.51 -4.10 -2.64
N ARG A 144 -5.16 -2.93 -2.56
CA ARG A 144 -6.63 -2.88 -2.47
C ARG A 144 -7.30 -2.62 -3.79
N THR A 145 -6.67 -1.87 -4.68
CA THR A 145 -7.23 -1.58 -5.99
C THR A 145 -7.33 -2.85 -6.83
N LEU A 146 -6.22 -3.41 -7.30
CA LEU A 146 -6.26 -4.56 -8.19
C LEU A 146 -6.24 -5.90 -7.44
N PRO A 147 -5.28 -6.22 -6.55
CA PRO A 147 -5.16 -7.58 -6.01
C PRO A 147 -6.38 -8.03 -5.23
N LEU A 148 -6.90 -7.20 -4.31
CA LEU A 148 -8.11 -7.55 -3.57
C LEU A 148 -9.31 -7.75 -4.49
N PHE A 149 -9.50 -6.84 -5.44
CA PHE A 149 -10.59 -6.87 -6.41
C PHE A 149 -10.57 -8.17 -7.21
N VAL A 150 -9.45 -8.50 -7.86
CA VAL A 150 -9.37 -9.71 -8.71
C VAL A 150 -9.51 -11.00 -7.91
N PHE A 151 -9.05 -11.04 -6.66
CA PHE A 151 -9.33 -12.18 -5.78
C PHE A 151 -10.82 -12.26 -5.42
N ALA A 152 -11.45 -11.13 -5.07
CA ALA A 152 -12.86 -11.07 -4.73
C ALA A 152 -13.80 -11.38 -5.91
N GLU A 153 -13.37 -11.20 -7.16
CA GLU A 153 -14.12 -11.62 -8.35
C GLU A 153 -14.42 -13.14 -8.36
N ARG A 154 -13.58 -13.97 -7.73
CA ARG A 154 -13.67 -15.43 -7.84
C ARG A 154 -13.61 -16.21 -6.54
N TYR A 155 -12.98 -15.66 -5.51
CA TYR A 155 -12.85 -16.31 -4.21
C TYR A 155 -13.84 -15.71 -3.21
N PRO A 156 -14.25 -16.48 -2.18
CA PRO A 156 -15.00 -15.93 -1.07
C PRO A 156 -14.27 -14.74 -0.45
N ILE A 157 -14.98 -13.66 -0.13
CA ILE A 157 -14.37 -12.40 0.33
C ILE A 157 -13.41 -12.58 1.52
N VAL A 158 -13.74 -13.48 2.44
CA VAL A 158 -12.88 -13.80 3.60
C VAL A 158 -11.52 -14.35 3.14
N ILE A 159 -11.52 -15.25 2.16
CA ILE A 159 -10.30 -15.83 1.59
C ILE A 159 -9.50 -14.76 0.85
N SER A 160 -10.18 -13.89 0.09
CA SER A 160 -9.54 -12.76 -0.62
C SER A 160 -8.85 -11.81 0.36
N ILE A 161 -9.49 -11.47 1.49
CA ILE A 161 -8.91 -10.64 2.55
C ILE A 161 -7.68 -11.32 3.15
N LEU A 162 -7.76 -12.62 3.47
CA LEU A 162 -6.65 -13.37 4.04
C LEU A 162 -5.45 -13.43 3.08
N ILE A 163 -5.67 -13.80 1.82
CA ILE A 163 -4.60 -13.87 0.80
C ILE A 163 -3.95 -12.49 0.63
N ASN A 164 -4.76 -11.43 0.53
CA ASN A 164 -4.24 -10.09 0.34
C ASN A 164 -3.50 -9.56 1.58
N GLY A 165 -3.94 -9.93 2.79
CA GLY A 165 -3.23 -9.64 4.04
C GLY A 165 -1.89 -10.37 4.13
N LEU A 166 -1.83 -11.63 3.67
CA LEU A 166 -0.57 -12.39 3.60
C LEU A 166 0.39 -11.80 2.57
N LEU A 167 -0.09 -11.38 1.40
CA LEU A 167 0.73 -10.68 0.39
C LEU A 167 1.29 -9.38 0.95
N PHE A 168 0.46 -8.60 1.65
CA PHE A 168 0.91 -7.40 2.35
C PHE A 168 2.04 -7.73 3.34
N ALA A 169 1.83 -8.71 4.23
CA ALA A 169 2.85 -9.11 5.19
C ALA A 169 4.14 -9.61 4.52
N PHE A 170 4.04 -10.36 3.42
CA PHE A 170 5.18 -10.90 2.69
C PHE A 170 6.08 -9.81 2.09
N VAL A 171 5.51 -8.73 1.57
CA VAL A 171 6.30 -7.61 1.05
C VAL A 171 7.11 -6.91 2.14
N HIS A 172 6.68 -7.02 3.40
CA HIS A 172 7.33 -6.40 4.54
C HIS A 172 8.36 -7.30 5.24
N THR A 173 8.58 -8.53 4.78
CA THR A 173 9.53 -9.45 5.44
C THR A 173 10.98 -8.96 5.38
N SER A 174 11.29 -8.06 4.45
CA SER A 174 12.61 -7.42 4.34
C SER A 174 12.77 -6.19 5.24
N ASN A 175 11.71 -5.74 5.90
CA ASN A 175 11.77 -4.56 6.74
C ASN A 175 12.55 -4.86 8.03
N PRO A 176 13.36 -3.91 8.52
CA PRO A 176 14.01 -4.06 9.83
C PRO A 176 12.97 -4.32 10.94
N GLY A 177 13.19 -5.34 11.77
CA GLY A 177 12.32 -5.65 12.92
C GLY A 177 11.08 -6.50 12.61
N PHE A 178 11.03 -7.18 11.45
CA PHE A 178 9.93 -8.10 11.12
C PHE A 178 9.86 -9.36 12.02
N THR A 179 11.00 -9.79 12.59
CA THR A 179 11.13 -10.89 13.56
C THR A 179 11.49 -10.37 14.94
#